data_AF-A0A933IKM8-F1
#
_entry.id   AF-A0A933IKM8-F1
#
_cell.length_a   1.000
_cell.length_b   1.000
_cell.length_c   1.000
_cell.angle_alpha   90.00
_cell.angle_beta   90.00
_cell.angle_gamma   90.00
#
_symmetry.space_group_name_H-M   'P 1'
#
loop_
_entity.id
_entity.type
_entity.pdbx_description
1 polymer ?
#
loop_
_entity_poly.entity_id
_entity_poly.type
_entity_poly.pdbx_seq_one_letter_code
_entity_poly.pdbx_strand_id
1 'polypeptide(L)'
;MRSFVIISLIIFIFMGHSPCAAQSSNERAVLDEIMDLKVQNGKIEEAIKAMDKRIDDLRSDIKSDIADLRGLVYVILGGIITLIGFVLWDRRTAITPVVKKAKELEQGLEEERVIMRKVLKGYALVEPRFAEVLRTAGVL
;
A
#
# COMPACT_ATOMS: atom_id res chain seq x y z
N MET A 1 78.39 -6.07 70.72
CA MET A 1 78.42 -5.02 69.67
C MET A 1 77.93 -5.49 68.30
N ARG A 2 78.29 -6.69 67.81
CA ARG A 2 77.85 -7.19 66.48
C ARG A 2 76.33 -7.33 66.30
N SER A 3 75.60 -7.77 67.33
CA SER A 3 74.14 -7.96 67.24
C SER A 3 73.34 -6.65 67.14
N PHE A 4 73.83 -5.54 67.72
CA PHE A 4 73.15 -4.24 67.66
C PHE A 4 73.20 -3.62 66.26
N VAL A 5 74.29 -3.83 65.53
CA VAL A 5 74.45 -3.33 64.15
C VAL A 5 73.49 -4.05 63.21
N ILE A 6 73.29 -5.35 63.39
CA ILE A 6 72.36 -6.15 62.58
C ILE A 6 70.92 -5.70 62.80
N ILE A 7 70.53 -5.45 64.06
CA ILE A 7 69.18 -4.99 64.40
C ILE A 7 68.92 -3.59 63.82
N SER A 8 69.89 -2.67 63.89
CA SER A 8 69.77 -1.33 63.28
C SER A 8 69.63 -1.39 61.76
N LEU A 9 70.30 -2.33 61.10
CA LEU A 9 70.27 -2.47 59.65
C LEU A 9 68.94 -3.07 59.16
N ILE A 10 68.36 -3.99 59.94
CA ILE A 10 67.02 -4.55 59.68
C ILE A 10 65.94 -3.47 59.81
N ILE A 11 66.02 -2.61 60.84
CA ILE A 11 65.07 -1.49 61.03
C ILE A 11 65.13 -0.51 59.87
N PHE A 12 66.34 -0.21 59.36
CA PHE A 12 66.53 0.71 58.24
C PHE A 12 65.95 0.16 56.92
N ILE A 13 66.08 -1.15 56.68
CA ILE A 13 65.48 -1.82 55.52
C ILE A 13 63.95 -1.81 55.60
N PHE A 14 63.39 -1.99 56.80
CA PHE A 14 61.94 -1.99 57.00
C PHE A 14 61.32 -0.59 56.89
N MET A 15 62.04 0.45 57.33
CA MET A 15 61.58 1.84 57.27
C MET A 15 61.75 2.46 55.86
N GLY A 16 62.68 1.93 55.05
CA GLY A 16 62.92 2.38 53.67
C GLY A 16 61.97 1.83 52.61
N HIS A 17 61.13 0.83 52.93
CA HIS A 17 60.17 0.22 51.98
C HIS A 17 58.73 0.70 52.22
N SER A 18 58.52 2.01 52.31
CA SER A 18 57.16 2.57 52.21
C SER A 18 56.82 2.83 50.74
N PRO A 19 55.95 2.05 50.07
CA PRO A 19 55.49 2.32 48.69
C PRO A 19 54.54 3.54 48.58
N CYS A 20 54.55 4.44 49.55
CA CYS A 20 53.53 5.48 49.76
C CYS A 20 53.52 6.55 48.64
N ALA A 21 54.64 6.81 47.97
CA ALA A 21 54.70 7.80 46.89
C ALA A 21 54.22 7.25 45.53
N ALA A 22 54.43 5.96 45.24
CA ALA A 22 54.12 5.36 43.94
C ALA A 22 52.63 5.02 43.77
N GLN A 23 51.92 4.68 44.85
CA GLN A 23 50.50 4.30 44.79
C GLN A 23 49.58 5.49 44.47
N SER A 24 49.86 6.68 45.03
CA SER A 24 49.03 7.88 44.81
C SER A 24 49.08 8.42 43.38
N SER A 25 50.20 8.23 42.67
CA SER A 25 50.34 8.64 41.27
C SER A 25 49.47 7.78 40.34
N ASN A 26 49.35 6.49 40.64
CA ASN A 26 48.59 5.55 39.82
C ASN A 26 47.07 5.74 40.02
N GLU A 27 46.62 6.00 41.25
CA GLU A 27 45.21 6.32 41.54
C GLU A 27 44.72 7.58 40.83
N ARG A 28 45.58 8.62 40.72
CA ARG A 28 45.25 9.85 39.99
C ARG A 28 45.12 9.61 38.48
N ALA A 29 45.99 8.79 37.90
CA ALA A 29 45.92 8.44 36.48
C ALA A 29 44.64 7.64 36.16
N VAL A 30 44.26 6.70 37.03
CA VAL A 30 43.01 5.94 36.89
C VAL A 30 41.78 6.83 37.01
N LEU A 31 41.80 7.83 37.90
CA LEU A 31 40.69 8.79 38.03
C LEU A 31 40.52 9.67 36.80
N ASP A 32 41.62 10.07 36.16
CA ASP A 32 41.61 10.87 34.93
C ASP A 32 41.04 10.06 33.75
N GLU A 33 41.45 8.80 33.61
CA GLU A 33 40.90 7.88 32.60
C GLU A 33 39.40 7.63 32.80
N ILE A 34 38.95 7.44 34.05
CA ILE A 34 37.51 7.31 34.37
C ILE A 34 36.75 8.59 34.02
N MET A 35 37.36 9.76 34.22
CA MET A 35 36.73 11.04 33.92
C MET A 35 36.56 11.23 32.40
N ASP A 36 37.60 10.94 31.62
CA ASP A 36 37.54 11.03 30.16
C ASP A 36 36.53 10.04 29.58
N LEU A 37 36.50 8.80 30.08
CA LEU A 37 35.50 7.80 29.69
C LEU A 37 34.07 8.25 30.02
N LYS A 38 33.83 8.87 31.18
CA LYS A 38 32.50 9.42 31.53
C LYS A 38 32.09 10.54 30.58
N VAL A 39 33.02 11.42 30.23
CA VAL A 39 32.77 12.51 29.26
C VAL A 39 32.47 11.94 27.89
N GLN A 40 33.22 10.94 27.45
CA GLN A 40 32.98 10.27 26.17
C GLN A 40 31.62 9.57 26.14
N ASN A 41 31.26 8.85 27.20
CA ASN A 41 29.95 8.21 27.33
C ASN A 41 28.81 9.23 27.31
N GLY A 42 28.96 10.38 27.98
CA GLY A 42 27.96 11.46 27.94
C GLY A 42 27.73 12.00 26.53
N LYS A 43 28.82 12.24 25.77
CA LYS A 43 28.72 12.67 24.36
C LYS A 43 28.04 11.62 23.47
N ILE A 44 28.30 10.34 23.72
CA ILE A 44 27.66 9.24 23.00
C ILE A 44 26.15 9.18 23.32
N GLU A 45 25.76 9.33 24.58
CA GLU A 45 24.34 9.38 24.96
C GLU A 45 23.61 10.56 24.31
N GLU A 46 24.23 11.73 24.26
CA GLU A 46 23.67 12.90 23.55
C GLU A 46 23.53 12.64 22.05
N ALA A 47 24.53 12.03 21.42
CA ALA A 47 24.49 11.65 20.02
C ALA A 47 23.38 10.63 19.73
N ILE A 48 23.21 9.63 20.60
CA ILE A 48 22.13 8.63 20.50
C ILE A 48 20.77 9.32 20.62
N LYS A 49 20.56 10.18 21.63
CA LYS A 49 19.31 10.93 21.79
C LYS A 49 18.99 11.82 20.59
N ALA A 50 20.01 12.47 20.02
CA ALA A 50 19.84 13.28 18.81
C ALA A 50 19.49 12.40 17.60
N MET A 51 20.08 11.21 17.49
CA MET A 51 19.75 10.24 16.44
C MET A 51 18.33 9.68 16.59
N ASP A 52 17.92 9.27 17.80
CA ASP A 52 16.57 8.77 18.08
C ASP A 52 15.52 9.80 17.69
N LYS A 53 15.74 11.07 18.05
CA LYS A 53 14.84 12.16 17.65
C LYS A 53 14.72 12.28 16.13
N ARG A 54 15.84 12.21 15.39
CA ARG A 54 15.82 12.25 13.92
C ARG A 54 15.11 11.04 13.31
N ILE A 55 15.25 9.86 13.92
CA ILE A 55 14.57 8.64 13.47
C ILE A 55 13.07 8.77 13.70
N ASP A 56 12.64 9.30 14.84
CA ASP A 56 11.22 9.53 15.14
C ASP A 56 10.61 10.56 14.18
N ASP A 57 11.30 11.67 13.91
CA ASP A 57 10.87 12.68 12.93
C ASP A 57 10.72 12.07 11.52
N LEU A 58 11.72 11.30 11.06
CA LEU A 58 11.65 10.59 9.78
C LEU A 58 10.50 9.59 9.73
N ARG A 59 10.23 8.91 10.85
CA ARG A 59 9.13 7.94 10.94
C ARG A 59 7.77 8.63 10.91
N SER A 60 7.64 9.81 11.50
CA SER A 60 6.40 10.59 11.39
C SER A 60 6.17 11.09 9.96
N ASP A 61 7.21 11.59 9.29
CA ASP A 61 7.11 12.08 7.92
C ASP A 61 6.70 10.96 6.96
N ILE A 62 7.36 9.81 7.03
CA ILE A 62 7.02 8.63 6.22
C ILE A 62 5.57 8.17 6.47
N LYS A 63 5.11 8.21 7.72
CA LYS A 63 3.72 7.84 8.04
C LYS A 63 2.72 8.83 7.42
N SER A 64 3.03 10.12 7.46
CA SER A 64 2.20 11.17 6.85
C SER A 64 2.13 10.98 5.33
N ASP A 65 3.28 10.82 4.68
CA ASP A 65 3.37 10.63 3.23
C ASP A 65 2.61 9.39 2.77
N ILE A 66 2.72 8.28 3.50
CA ILE A 66 1.98 7.04 3.21
C ILE A 66 0.48 7.24 3.38
N ALA A 67 0.04 8.02 4.37
CA ALA A 67 -1.38 8.31 4.56
C ALA A 67 -1.95 9.11 3.38
N ASP A 68 -1.22 10.13 2.92
CA ASP A 68 -1.60 10.95 1.77
C ASP A 68 -1.60 10.16 0.46
N LEU A 69 -0.58 9.33 0.24
CA LEU A 69 -0.49 8.42 -0.90
C LEU A 69 -1.67 7.43 -0.91
N ARG A 70 -2.04 6.86 0.23
CA ARG A 70 -3.23 5.99 0.34
C ARG A 70 -4.50 6.74 -0.01
N GLY A 71 -4.66 7.97 0.49
CA GLY A 71 -5.80 8.83 0.15
C GLY A 71 -5.94 9.05 -1.35
N LEU A 72 -4.84 9.44 -2.02
CA LEU A 72 -4.82 9.62 -3.47
C LEU A 72 -5.18 8.33 -4.23
N VAL A 73 -4.63 7.18 -3.82
CA VAL A 73 -4.94 5.89 -4.45
C VAL A 73 -6.43 5.55 -4.30
N TYR A 74 -7.03 5.79 -3.13
CA TYR A 74 -8.47 5.58 -2.93
C TYR A 74 -9.32 6.50 -3.80
N VAL A 75 -8.93 7.77 -3.97
CA VAL A 75 -9.63 8.71 -4.85
C VAL A 75 -9.56 8.26 -6.30
N ILE A 76 -8.39 7.82 -6.78
CA ILE A 76 -8.23 7.34 -8.16
C ILE A 76 -9.03 6.06 -8.38
N LEU A 77 -8.94 5.08 -7.48
CA LEU A 77 -9.72 3.84 -7.57
C LEU A 77 -11.22 4.10 -7.49
N GLY A 78 -11.65 4.98 -6.59
CA GLY A 78 -13.02 5.44 -6.50
C GLY A 78 -13.49 6.07 -7.81
N GLY A 79 -12.70 6.99 -8.36
CA GLY A 79 -12.99 7.64 -9.64
C GLY A 79 -13.11 6.65 -10.80
N ILE A 80 -12.24 5.64 -10.89
CA ILE A 80 -12.30 4.60 -11.92
C ILE A 80 -13.57 3.74 -11.75
N ILE A 81 -13.88 3.30 -10.54
CA ILE A 81 -15.08 2.50 -10.26
C ILE A 81 -16.34 3.31 -10.57
N THR A 82 -16.36 4.59 -10.18
CA THR A 82 -17.46 5.51 -10.49
C THR A 82 -17.61 5.70 -11.99
N LEU A 83 -16.50 5.88 -12.74
CA LEU A 83 -16.52 5.99 -14.20
C LEU A 83 -17.04 4.72 -14.86
N ILE A 84 -16.57 3.54 -14.44
CA ILE A 84 -17.05 2.26 -14.98
C ILE A 84 -18.54 2.07 -14.66
N GLY A 85 -18.95 2.35 -13.42
CA GLY A 85 -20.35 2.31 -13.01
C GLY A 85 -21.22 3.27 -13.82
N PHE A 86 -20.74 4.49 -14.05
CA PHE A 86 -21.41 5.50 -14.85
C PHE A 86 -21.53 5.09 -16.32
N VAL A 87 -20.47 4.56 -16.93
CA VAL A 87 -20.47 4.08 -18.32
C VAL A 87 -21.39 2.86 -18.49
N LEU A 88 -21.40 1.94 -17.53
CA LEU A 88 -22.32 0.80 -17.56
C LEU A 88 -23.79 1.24 -17.36
N TRP A 89 -24.02 2.26 -16.53
CA TRP A 89 -25.34 2.88 -16.36
C TRP A 89 -25.80 3.61 -17.63
N ASP A 90 -24.89 4.34 -18.28
CA ASP A 90 -25.14 5.03 -19.55
C ASP A 90 -25.55 4.05 -20.64
N ARG A 91 -24.82 2.93 -20.80
CA ARG A 91 -25.14 1.92 -21.80
C ARG A 91 -26.50 1.24 -21.58
N ARG A 92 -26.88 0.95 -20.33
CA ARG A 92 -28.20 0.39 -19.99
C ARG A 92 -29.33 1.36 -20.33
N THR A 93 -29.12 2.65 -20.09
CA THR A 93 -30.11 3.69 -20.38
C THR A 93 -30.25 3.94 -21.89
N ALA A 94 -29.13 3.93 -22.63
CA ALA A 94 -29.10 4.18 -24.08
C ALA A 94 -29.61 3.01 -24.94
N ILE A 95 -29.49 1.75 -24.50
CA ILE A 95 -29.93 0.58 -25.29
C ILE A 95 -31.46 0.37 -25.23
N THR A 96 -32.12 0.88 -24.20
CA THR A 96 -33.57 0.72 -23.99
C THR A 96 -34.43 1.29 -25.15
N PRO A 97 -34.17 2.49 -25.69
CA PRO A 97 -34.92 2.99 -26.86
C PRO A 97 -34.59 2.22 -28.15
N VAL A 98 -33.34 1.76 -28.33
CA VAL A 98 -32.92 1.05 -29.56
C VAL A 98 -33.57 -0.33 -29.64
N VAL A 99 -33.65 -1.05 -28.52
CA VAL A 99 -34.34 -2.34 -28.44
C VAL A 99 -35.85 -2.16 -28.64
N LYS A 100 -36.46 -1.10 -28.10
CA LYS A 100 -37.88 -0.79 -28.37
C LYS A 100 -38.13 -0.50 -29.85
N LYS A 101 -37.27 0.29 -30.50
CA LYS A 101 -37.42 0.62 -31.93
C LYS A 101 -37.23 -0.60 -32.83
N ALA A 102 -36.29 -1.49 -32.51
CA ALA A 102 -36.14 -2.77 -33.22
C ALA A 102 -37.39 -3.65 -33.07
N LYS A 103 -37.96 -3.72 -31.86
CA LYS A 103 -39.13 -4.54 -31.58
C LYS A 103 -40.42 -3.99 -32.22
N GLU A 104 -40.58 -2.67 -32.27
CA GLU A 104 -41.69 -2.01 -32.98
C GLU A 104 -41.64 -2.28 -34.50
N LEU A 105 -40.44 -2.28 -35.09
CA LEU A 105 -40.25 -2.60 -36.52
C LEU A 105 -40.54 -4.08 -36.82
N GLU A 106 -40.09 -5.01 -35.99
CA GLU A 106 -40.41 -6.44 -36.15
C GLU A 106 -41.92 -6.71 -36.03
N GLN A 107 -42.60 -6.05 -35.09
CA GLN A 107 -44.04 -6.20 -34.92
C GLN A 107 -44.83 -5.66 -36.11
N GLY A 108 -44.46 -4.50 -36.65
CA GLY A 108 -45.10 -3.97 -37.86
C GLY A 108 -44.92 -4.90 -39.08
N LEU A 109 -43.75 -5.51 -39.22
CA LEU A 109 -43.46 -6.45 -40.32
C LEU A 109 -44.22 -7.78 -40.19
N GLU A 110 -44.39 -8.29 -38.97
CA GLU A 110 -45.21 -9.47 -38.69
C GLU A 110 -46.69 -9.22 -38.98
N GLU A 111 -47.22 -8.06 -38.57
CA GLU A 111 -48.61 -7.68 -38.84
C GLU A 111 -48.89 -7.55 -40.34
N GLU A 112 -48.03 -6.87 -41.08
CA GLU A 112 -48.13 -6.78 -42.54
C GLU A 112 -48.06 -8.16 -43.20
N ARG A 113 -47.17 -9.05 -42.75
CA ARG A 113 -47.09 -10.42 -43.26
C ARG A 113 -48.34 -11.24 -42.97
N VAL A 114 -48.98 -11.05 -41.82
CA VAL A 114 -50.23 -11.74 -41.47
C VAL A 114 -51.39 -11.22 -42.34
N ILE A 115 -51.48 -9.90 -42.53
CA ILE A 115 -52.50 -9.30 -43.39
C ILE A 115 -52.30 -9.74 -44.84
N MET A 116 -51.07 -9.68 -45.36
CA MET A 116 -50.74 -10.11 -46.71
C MET A 116 -51.08 -11.58 -46.93
N ARG A 117 -50.77 -12.47 -45.98
CA ARG A 117 -51.17 -13.89 -46.05
C ARG A 117 -52.69 -14.07 -46.04
N LYS A 118 -53.44 -13.30 -45.25
CA LYS A 118 -54.91 -13.34 -45.25
C LYS A 118 -55.49 -12.88 -46.59
N VAL A 119 -54.95 -11.81 -47.17
CA VAL A 119 -55.38 -11.28 -48.47
C VAL A 119 -55.07 -12.28 -49.58
N LEU A 120 -53.85 -12.84 -49.59
CA LEU A 120 -53.44 -13.87 -50.55
C LEU A 120 -54.32 -15.13 -50.43
N LYS A 121 -54.65 -15.56 -49.22
CA LYS A 121 -55.54 -16.71 -48.99
C LYS A 121 -56.98 -16.42 -49.44
N GLY A 122 -57.47 -15.20 -49.24
CA GLY A 122 -58.77 -14.75 -49.74
C GLY A 122 -58.82 -14.77 -51.27
N TYR A 123 -57.78 -14.28 -51.94
CA TYR A 123 -57.67 -14.30 -53.40
C TYR A 123 -57.49 -15.71 -53.97
N ALA A 124 -56.75 -16.59 -53.29
CA ALA A 124 -56.57 -17.98 -53.70
C ALA A 124 -57.87 -18.78 -53.71
N LEU A 125 -58.86 -18.41 -52.90
CA LEU A 125 -60.18 -19.04 -52.89
C LEU A 125 -61.05 -18.63 -54.10
N VAL A 126 -60.74 -17.49 -54.72
CA VAL A 126 -61.48 -16.97 -55.88
C VAL A 126 -60.89 -17.49 -57.19
N GLU A 127 -59.56 -17.69 -57.25
CA GLU A 127 -58.85 -18.07 -58.47
C GLU A 127 -58.07 -19.40 -58.29
N PRO A 128 -58.52 -20.53 -58.88
CA PRO A 128 -57.91 -21.84 -58.65
C PRO A 128 -56.48 -21.96 -59.17
N ARG A 129 -56.11 -21.20 -60.22
CA ARG A 129 -54.73 -21.15 -60.74
C ARG A 129 -53.77 -20.41 -59.81
N PHE A 130 -54.28 -19.46 -59.03
CA PHE A 130 -53.48 -18.70 -58.06
C PHE A 130 -53.18 -19.51 -56.81
N ALA A 131 -54.09 -20.41 -56.41
CA ALA A 131 -53.88 -21.35 -55.31
C ALA A 131 -52.71 -22.32 -55.58
N GLU A 132 -52.56 -22.81 -56.82
CA GLU A 132 -51.42 -23.65 -57.19
C GLU A 132 -50.10 -22.90 -57.10
N VAL A 133 -50.04 -21.66 -57.59
CA VAL A 133 -48.83 -20.81 -57.54
C VAL A 133 -48.42 -20.53 -56.09
N LEU A 134 -49.37 -20.25 -55.20
CA LEU A 134 -49.10 -20.04 -53.77
C LEU A 134 -48.62 -21.32 -53.06
N ARG A 135 -49.13 -22.49 -53.46
CA ARG A 135 -48.72 -23.79 -52.92
C ARG A 135 -47.29 -24.15 -53.35
N THR A 136 -46.91 -23.83 -54.58
CA THR A 136 -45.54 -24.01 -55.08
C THR A 136 -44.56 -23.01 -54.46
N ALA A 137 -45.01 -21.79 -54.15
CA ALA A 137 -44.19 -20.76 -53.51
C ALA A 137 -43.96 -20.97 -52.00
N GLY A 138 -44.62 -21.95 -51.37
CA GLY A 138 -44.44 -22.28 -49.95
C GLY A 138 -45.00 -21.25 -48.96
N VAL A 139 -45.92 -20.39 -49.41
CA VAL A 139 -46.54 -19.33 -48.60
C VAL A 139 -47.82 -19.83 -47.89
N LEU A 140 -48.24 -21.06 -48.19
CA LEU A 140 -49.43 -21.75 -47.68
C LEU A 140 -49.07 -23.08 -47.03
#